data_AF-A0A917RHC1-F1
#
_entry.id   AF-A0A917RHC1-F1
#
_cell.length_a   1.000
_cell.length_b   1.000
_cell.length_c   1.000
_cell.angle_alpha   90.00
_cell.angle_beta   90.00
_cell.angle_gamma   90.00
#
_symmetry.space_group_name_H-M   'P 1'
#
loop_
_entity.id
_entity.type
_entity.pdbx_description
1 polymer ?
#
loop_
_entity_poly.entity_id
_entity_poly.type
_entity_poly.pdbx_seq_one_letter_code
_entity_poly.pdbx_strand_id
1 'polypeptide(L)'
;MKDTDGVFTQFYETLRLPDYFGWNWNALRDCLKDLGWLEATRYLLTVDNADFILSENPEERDIFFRILSDSVKYWAAKPQYPRDKAPLHVVLLCSPDSYTELKNQVSRA
;
A
#
# COMPACT_ATOMS: atom_id res chain seq x y z
N MET A 1 3.95 12.60 -1.75
CA MET A 1 3.78 12.05 -3.12
C MET A 1 2.44 12.56 -3.64
N LYS A 2 2.42 13.53 -4.55
CA LYS A 2 1.17 14.22 -4.94
C LYS A 2 0.48 13.61 -6.17
N ASP A 3 1.23 12.86 -6.97
CA ASP A 3 0.79 12.22 -8.21
C ASP A 3 1.10 10.72 -8.21
N THR A 4 0.55 10.03 -9.20
CA THR A 4 0.64 8.58 -9.36
C THR A 4 2.08 8.12 -9.63
N ASP A 5 2.81 8.82 -10.49
CA ASP A 5 4.20 8.48 -10.84
C ASP A 5 5.12 8.56 -9.63
N GLY A 6 4.95 9.58 -8.78
CA GLY A 6 5.68 9.71 -7.52
C GLY A 6 5.37 8.58 -6.54
N VAL A 7 4.11 8.14 -6.45
CA VAL A 7 3.73 6.97 -5.63
C VAL A 7 4.40 5.70 -6.16
N PHE A 8 4.29 5.43 -7.46
CA PHE A 8 4.89 4.23 -8.06
C PHE A 8 6.41 4.19 -7.90
N THR A 9 7.08 5.32 -8.13
CA THR A 9 8.53 5.44 -7.96
C THR A 9 8.94 5.13 -6.53
N GLN A 10 8.26 5.71 -5.54
CA GLN A 10 8.58 5.49 -4.13
C GLN A 10 8.36 4.04 -3.70
N PHE A 11 7.28 3.40 -4.16
CA PHE A 11 7.05 1.98 -3.88
C PHE A 11 8.09 1.08 -4.56
N TYR A 12 8.40 1.37 -5.83
CA TYR A 12 9.42 0.65 -6.60
C TYR A 12 10.77 0.65 -5.88
N GLU A 13 11.25 1.84 -5.50
CA GLU A 13 12.55 2.00 -4.85
C GLU A 13 12.56 1.44 -3.43
N THR A 14 11.55 1.75 -2.62
CA THR A 14 11.51 1.41 -1.19
C THR A 14 11.31 -0.08 -0.95
N LEU A 15 10.41 -0.71 -1.70
CA LEU A 15 10.13 -2.14 -1.58
C LEU A 15 11.01 -2.99 -2.50
N ARG A 16 11.89 -2.36 -3.31
CA ARG A 16 12.72 -3.01 -4.32
C ARG A 16 11.87 -3.89 -5.22
N LEU A 17 10.82 -3.31 -5.78
CA LEU A 17 9.91 -4.05 -6.66
C LEU A 17 10.69 -4.64 -7.85
N PRO A 18 10.23 -5.76 -8.44
CA PRO A 18 10.94 -6.39 -9.55
C PRO A 18 11.07 -5.48 -10.78
N ASP A 19 12.12 -5.68 -11.58
CA ASP A 19 12.39 -4.87 -12.80
C ASP A 19 11.25 -4.90 -13.83
N TYR A 20 10.40 -5.94 -13.80
CA TYR A 20 9.21 -6.07 -14.64
C TYR A 20 7.98 -5.31 -14.09
N PHE A 21 8.14 -4.47 -13.07
CA PHE A 21 7.06 -3.68 -12.49
C PHE A 21 6.34 -2.87 -13.57
N GLY A 22 5.02 -3.03 -13.65
CA GLY A 22 4.21 -2.54 -14.76
C GLY A 22 3.79 -1.06 -14.70
N TRP A 23 4.25 -0.29 -13.71
CA TRP A 23 3.95 1.16 -13.56
C TRP A 23 2.46 1.51 -13.63
N ASN A 24 1.63 0.69 -12.97
CA ASN A 24 0.19 0.90 -12.87
C ASN A 24 -0.37 0.29 -11.58
N TRP A 25 -1.61 0.64 -11.23
CA TRP A 25 -2.27 0.19 -10.00
C TRP A 25 -2.45 -1.33 -9.89
N ASN A 26 -2.70 -2.02 -11.00
CA ASN A 26 -2.80 -3.48 -10.98
C ASN A 26 -1.44 -4.10 -10.65
N ALA A 27 -0.35 -3.60 -11.25
CA ALA A 27 1.00 -4.06 -10.94
C ALA A 27 1.37 -3.81 -9.47
N LEU A 28 1.01 -2.65 -8.91
CA LEU A 28 1.21 -2.36 -7.50
C LEU A 28 0.45 -3.32 -6.59
N ARG A 29 -0.84 -3.55 -6.89
CA ARG A 29 -1.68 -4.50 -6.15
C ARG A 29 -1.09 -5.90 -6.16
N ASP A 30 -0.64 -6.36 -7.33
CA ASP A 30 -0.12 -7.71 -7.49
C ASP A 30 1.21 -7.86 -6.71
N CYS A 31 2.09 -6.84 -6.75
CA CYS A 31 3.31 -6.80 -5.93
C CYS A 31 3.02 -6.76 -4.42
N LEU A 32 2.02 -6.01 -3.95
CA LEU A 32 1.68 -5.97 -2.52
C LEU A 32 1.02 -7.24 -2.00
N LYS A 33 0.51 -8.10 -2.90
CA LYS A 33 0.01 -9.45 -2.59
C LYS A 33 1.09 -10.52 -2.67
N ASP A 34 2.20 -10.25 -3.33
CA ASP A 34 3.35 -11.15 -3.42
C ASP A 34 4.64 -10.38 -3.16
N LEU A 35 5.11 -10.42 -1.91
CA LEU A 35 6.38 -9.83 -1.49
C LEU A 35 7.49 -10.88 -1.43
N GLY A 36 7.43 -11.91 -2.28
CA GLY A 36 8.31 -13.08 -2.20
C GLY A 36 9.82 -12.80 -2.31
N TRP A 37 10.21 -11.63 -2.83
CA TRP A 37 11.62 -11.19 -2.87
C TRP A 37 12.10 -10.54 -1.56
N LEU A 38 11.21 -10.20 -0.63
CA LEU A 38 11.52 -9.65 0.69
C LEU A 38 11.35 -10.75 1.75
N GLU A 39 12.40 -11.48 2.11
CA GLU A 39 12.27 -12.49 3.16
C GLU A 39 12.03 -11.85 4.55
N ALA A 40 10.82 -11.99 5.08
CA ALA A 40 10.48 -11.49 6.41
C ALA A 40 9.48 -12.38 7.14
N THR A 41 9.46 -12.29 8.48
CA THR A 41 8.44 -12.94 9.32
C THR A 41 7.18 -12.09 9.49
N ARG A 42 7.25 -10.80 9.13
CA ARG A 42 6.17 -9.81 9.17
C ARG A 42 6.55 -8.60 8.32
N TYR A 43 5.58 -7.98 7.66
CA TYR A 43 5.77 -6.74 6.92
C TYR A 43 5.05 -5.59 7.60
N LEU A 44 5.70 -4.43 7.66
CA LEU A 44 5.12 -3.16 8.08
C LEU A 44 5.41 -2.14 6.98
N LEU A 45 4.35 -1.70 6.30
CA LEU A 45 4.41 -0.62 5.33
C LEU A 45 3.92 0.67 5.99
N THR A 46 4.81 1.65 6.12
CA THR A 46 4.47 2.97 6.63
C THR A 46 4.36 3.95 5.47
N VAL A 47 3.23 4.65 5.37
CA VAL A 47 3.06 5.77 4.44
C VAL A 47 3.09 7.05 5.25
N ASP A 48 4.17 7.82 5.10
CA ASP A 48 4.31 9.11 5.76
C ASP A 48 3.55 10.21 5.01
N ASN A 49 3.06 11.22 5.74
CA ASN A 49 2.22 12.31 5.22
C ASN A 49 1.08 11.79 4.32
N ALA A 50 0.41 10.73 4.76
CA ALA A 50 -0.67 10.05 4.04
C ALA A 50 -1.89 10.95 3.81
N ASP A 51 -2.04 12.03 4.58
CA ASP A 51 -3.03 13.08 4.34
C ASP A 51 -2.77 13.87 3.04
N PHE A 52 -1.51 13.91 2.56
CA PHE A 52 -1.13 14.59 1.32
C PHE A 52 -0.91 13.64 0.13
N ILE A 53 -1.03 12.32 0.34
CA ILE A 53 -0.81 11.38 -0.76
C ILE A 53 -1.88 11.58 -1.84
N LEU A 54 -1.45 11.64 -3.11
CA LEU A 54 -2.33 11.78 -4.26
C LEU A 54 -3.31 12.96 -4.12
N SER A 55 -2.90 14.04 -3.45
CA SER A 55 -3.76 15.20 -3.21
C SER A 55 -4.23 15.88 -4.49
N GLU A 56 -3.53 15.67 -5.61
CA GLU A 56 -3.89 16.20 -6.92
C GLU A 56 -4.81 15.26 -7.71
N ASN A 57 -4.97 14.00 -7.27
CA ASN A 57 -5.76 12.97 -7.95
C ASN A 57 -6.62 12.17 -6.94
N PRO A 58 -7.76 12.73 -6.47
CA PRO A 58 -8.60 12.09 -5.45
C PRO A 58 -9.13 10.70 -5.84
N GLU A 59 -9.47 10.48 -7.11
CA GLU A 59 -9.94 9.17 -7.59
C GLU A 59 -8.86 8.09 -7.47
N GLU A 60 -7.63 8.44 -7.81
CA GLU A 60 -6.46 7.55 -7.70
C GLU A 60 -6.10 7.28 -6.23
N ARG A 61 -6.32 8.27 -5.36
CA ARG A 61 -6.15 8.12 -3.90
C ARG A 61 -7.06 7.05 -3.32
N ASP A 62 -8.32 7.01 -3.76
CA ASP A 62 -9.26 5.98 -3.32
C ASP A 62 -8.85 4.58 -3.83
N ILE A 63 -8.35 4.50 -5.07
CA ILE A 63 -7.79 3.25 -5.62
C ILE A 63 -6.59 2.79 -4.77
N PHE A 64 -5.68 3.70 -4.42
CA PHE A 64 -4.52 3.41 -3.60
C PHE A 64 -4.89 2.86 -2.22
N PHE A 65 -5.80 3.53 -1.49
CA PHE A 65 -6.23 3.03 -0.17
C PHE A 65 -6.96 1.69 -0.25
N ARG A 66 -7.76 1.46 -1.30
CA ARG A 66 -8.38 0.15 -1.52
C ARG A 66 -7.34 -0.93 -1.76
N ILE A 67 -6.30 -0.66 -2.55
CA ILE A 67 -5.19 -1.60 -2.77
C ILE A 67 -4.49 -1.95 -1.45
N LEU A 68 -4.21 -0.96 -0.61
CA LEU A 68 -3.60 -1.20 0.71
C LEU A 68 -4.50 -2.04 1.62
N SER A 69 -5.79 -1.67 1.69
CA SER A 69 -6.83 -2.38 2.46
C SER A 69 -6.95 -3.85 2.02
N ASP A 70 -7.04 -4.08 0.70
CA ASP A 70 -7.14 -5.40 0.11
C ASP A 70 -5.88 -6.24 0.31
N SER A 71 -4.70 -5.62 0.27
CA SER A 71 -3.44 -6.31 0.53
C SER A 71 -3.37 -6.78 1.99
N VAL A 72 -3.69 -5.92 2.96
CA VAL A 72 -3.76 -6.32 4.37
C VAL A 72 -4.76 -7.46 4.58
N LYS A 73 -5.95 -7.37 3.97
CA LYS A 73 -6.97 -8.44 4.03
C LYS A 73 -6.47 -9.76 3.42
N TYR A 74 -5.76 -9.68 2.29
CA TYR A 74 -5.17 -10.85 1.62
C TYR A 74 -4.19 -11.59 2.53
N TRP A 75 -3.25 -10.87 3.16
CA TRP A 75 -2.26 -11.47 4.07
C TRP A 75 -2.85 -11.91 5.41
N ALA A 76 -3.96 -11.30 5.85
CA ALA A 76 -4.67 -11.72 7.06
C ALA A 76 -5.52 -12.99 6.84
N ALA A 77 -6.02 -13.20 5.61
CA ALA A 77 -6.66 -14.44 5.24
C ALA A 77 -5.63 -15.58 5.26
N LYS A 78 -5.95 -16.74 5.83
CA LYS A 78 -5.03 -17.89 5.87
C LYS A 78 -4.72 -18.37 4.45
N PRO A 79 -3.52 -18.14 3.91
CA PRO A 79 -3.23 -18.53 2.54
C PRO A 79 -3.02 -20.05 2.50
N GLN A 80 -3.28 -20.66 1.34
CA GLN A 80 -3.14 -22.11 1.17
C GLN A 80 -1.68 -22.60 1.26
N TYR A 81 -0.68 -21.71 1.24
CA TYR A 81 0.74 -22.08 1.20
C TYR A 81 1.55 -21.58 2.42
N PRO A 82 2.52 -22.38 2.92
CA PRO A 82 3.25 -22.09 4.16
C PRO A 82 4.29 -20.96 4.07
N ARG A 83 4.64 -20.46 2.87
CA ARG A 83 5.49 -19.25 2.70
C ARG A 83 4.74 -17.95 3.01
N ASP A 84 3.41 -18.00 3.11
CA ASP A 84 2.57 -16.81 3.17
C ASP A 84 2.18 -16.41 4.60
N LYS A 85 2.98 -16.83 5.60
CA LYS A 85 2.65 -16.64 7.02
C LYS A 85 3.03 -15.28 7.58
N ALA A 86 3.70 -14.42 6.80
CA ALA A 86 4.16 -13.12 7.26
C ALA A 86 3.01 -12.10 7.10
N PRO A 87 2.36 -11.65 8.18
CA PRO A 87 1.25 -10.73 8.05
C PRO A 87 1.75 -9.35 7.61
N LEU A 88 1.00 -8.72 6.71
CA LEU A 88 1.23 -7.34 6.29
C LEU A 88 0.40 -6.39 7.15
N HIS A 89 1.06 -5.40 7.74
CA HIS A 89 0.41 -4.27 8.39
C HIS A 89 0.72 -3.00 7.60
N VAL A 90 -0.27 -2.13 7.47
CA VAL A 90 -0.12 -0.81 6.85
C VAL A 90 -0.44 0.25 7.89
N VAL A 91 0.45 1.22 8.05
CA VAL A 91 0.28 2.37 8.94
C VAL A 91 0.33 3.64 8.12
N LEU A 92 -0.73 4.44 8.22
CA LEU A 92 -0.84 5.74 7.56
C LEU A 92 -0.57 6.83 8.58
N LEU A 93 0.52 7.57 8.42
CA LEU A 93 0.87 8.69 9.29
C LEU A 93 0.28 9.96 8.70
N CYS A 94 -0.35 10.77 9.54
CA CYS A 94 -0.92 12.05 9.14
C CYS A 94 -0.79 13.06 10.28
N SER A 95 -0.99 14.33 9.93
CA SER A 95 -1.14 15.37 10.94
C SER A 95 -2.38 15.12 11.82
N PRO A 96 -2.37 15.56 13.11
CA PRO A 96 -3.52 15.41 14.00
C PRO A 96 -4.81 16.00 13.44
N ASP A 97 -4.71 17.11 12.71
CA ASP A 97 -5.85 17.83 12.12
C ASP A 97 -6.51 17.02 10.98
N SER A 98 -5.72 16.24 10.24
CA SER A 98 -6.19 15.42 9.12
C SER A 98 -6.69 14.04 9.53
N TYR A 99 -6.51 13.62 10.80
CA TYR A 99 -6.79 12.24 11.23
C TYR A 99 -8.23 11.81 10.98
N THR A 100 -9.21 12.65 11.33
CA THR A 100 -10.63 12.29 11.20
C THR A 100 -11.01 12.07 9.75
N GLU A 101 -10.56 12.95 8.85
CA GLU A 101 -10.85 12.86 7.43
C GLU A 101 -10.18 11.64 6.81
N LEU A 102 -8.87 11.45 7.07
CA LEU A 102 -8.13 10.31 6.55
C LEU A 102 -8.73 8.99 7.06
N LYS A 103 -9.11 8.91 8.34
CA LYS A 103 -9.77 7.73 8.90
C LYS A 103 -11.09 7.42 8.20
N ASN A 104 -11.91 8.44 7.93
CA ASN A 104 -13.18 8.26 7.24
C ASN A 104 -12.97 7.78 5.80
N GLN A 105 -11.98 8.33 5.09
CA GLN A 105 -11.65 7.92 3.74
C GLN A 105 -11.17 6.46 3.69
N VAL A 106 -10.24 6.08 4.58
CA VAL A 106 -9.69 4.73 4.64
C VAL A 106 -10.75 3.70 5.08
N SER A 107 -11.69 4.08 5.94
CA SER A 107 -12.78 3.20 6.38
C SER A 107 -13.79 2.87 5.27
N ARG A 108 -13.79 3.63 4.17
CA ARG A 108 -14.64 3.39 2.99
C ARG A 108 -13.99 2.46 1.96
N ALA A 109 -12.71 2.11 2.14
CA ALA A 109 -11.89 1.35 1.18
C ALA A 109 -11.88 -0.17 1.46
#